data_AF-A0A2S9F4D2-F1
#
_entry.id   AF-A0A2S9F4D2-F1
#
_cell.length_a   1.000
_cell.length_b   1.000
_cell.length_c   1.000
_cell.angle_alpha   90.00
_cell.angle_beta   90.00
_cell.angle_gamma   90.00
#
_symmetry.space_group_name_H-M   'P 1'
#
loop_
_entity.id
_entity.type
_entity.pdbx_description
1 polymer ?
#
loop_
_entity_poly.entity_id
_entity_poly.type
_entity_poly.pdbx_seq_one_letter_code
_entity_poly.pdbx_strand_id
1 'polypeptide(L)'
;DLTVPEAVALIVVLARFLEPFSVVSELAPAIESTRTTLGRIQAVLDAPVQTAGTQTVGSIAPEIEFADVCFGYGDEPVLDGVSFALQPGTTTAIVGPSGSGKSTILALIAGLHQPVSGRVLFDGVDLAALDPDARRAAVSVVFQHPYLFDGALRDNVLVGDPTADPDAVADAMRLARVDQLTGRLPDGDATGVGEGGAALSGGERQRVSIARALLKPAPVLLVDEATSALDTENEAAVVDALTADPRPRTRVIVAHRLASIRHADRVLFVEGGRIVEDGAIDELLSAGGRFEEFWRQQRAASDWRIGAG
;
A
#
# COMPACT_ATOMS: atom_id res chain seq x y z
N ASP A 1 -2.65 -78.68 20.99
CA ASP A 1 -1.39 -78.23 21.58
C ASP A 1 -0.53 -77.56 20.52
N LEU A 2 -0.33 -76.24 20.65
CA LEU A 2 0.68 -75.55 19.84
C LEU A 2 2.05 -76.03 20.31
N THR A 3 2.92 -76.42 19.38
CA THR A 3 4.31 -76.71 19.74
C THR A 3 5.03 -75.42 20.08
N VAL A 4 6.06 -75.50 20.93
CA VAL A 4 6.87 -74.32 21.32
C VAL A 4 7.42 -73.55 20.10
N PRO A 5 7.92 -74.21 19.03
CA PRO A 5 8.36 -73.51 17.83
C PRO A 5 7.26 -72.77 17.09
N GLU A 6 6.04 -73.33 17.01
CA GLU A 6 4.89 -72.68 16.37
C GLU A 6 4.44 -71.44 17.16
N ALA A 7 4.52 -71.48 18.49
CA ALA A 7 4.19 -70.34 19.33
C ALA A 7 5.21 -69.19 19.16
N VAL A 8 6.51 -69.52 19.08
CA VAL A 8 7.57 -68.55 18.82
C VAL A 8 7.43 -67.94 17.41
N ALA A 9 7.14 -68.77 16.40
CA ALA A 9 6.90 -68.28 15.04
C ALA A 9 5.72 -67.30 14.98
N LEU A 10 4.62 -67.60 15.68
CA LEU A 10 3.45 -66.74 15.74
C LEU A 10 3.75 -65.40 16.43
N ILE A 11 4.52 -65.40 17.52
CA ILE A 11 4.94 -64.18 18.22
C ILE A 11 5.81 -63.31 17.30
N VAL A 12 6.76 -63.89 16.58
CA VAL A 12 7.62 -63.14 15.63
C VAL A 12 6.79 -62.55 14.50
N VAL A 13 5.81 -63.28 13.97
CA VAL A 13 4.88 -62.78 12.95
C VAL A 13 4.06 -61.61 13.48
N LEU A 14 3.47 -61.73 14.67
CA LEU A 14 2.67 -60.66 15.27
C LEU A 14 3.51 -59.40 15.57
N ALA A 15 4.69 -59.58 16.17
CA ALA A 15 5.59 -58.46 16.49
C ALA A 15 6.04 -57.71 15.23
N ARG A 16 6.40 -58.42 14.16
CA ARG A 16 6.80 -57.83 12.88
C ARG A 16 5.64 -57.31 12.04
N PHE A 17 4.42 -57.80 12.27
CA PHE A 17 3.23 -57.33 11.59
C PHE A 17 2.78 -55.97 12.13
N LEU A 18 2.79 -55.76 13.45
CA LEU A 18 2.34 -54.51 14.08
C LEU A 18 3.32 -53.34 13.91
N GLU A 19 4.63 -53.60 13.87
CA GLU A 19 5.70 -52.59 13.72
C GLU A 19 5.50 -51.60 12.54
N PRO A 20 5.23 -52.04 11.29
CA PRO A 20 4.98 -51.13 10.17
C PRO A 20 3.67 -50.34 10.30
N PHE A 21 2.64 -50.85 10.98
CA PHE A 21 1.38 -50.09 11.15
C PHE A 21 1.55 -48.88 12.06
N SER A 22 2.38 -48.99 13.10
CA SER A 22 2.71 -47.84 13.95
C SER A 22 3.45 -46.76 13.16
N VAL A 23 4.47 -47.14 12.38
CA VAL A 23 5.22 -46.22 11.52
C VAL A 23 4.33 -45.58 10.45
N VAL A 24 3.46 -46.35 9.80
CA VAL A 24 2.50 -45.83 8.81
C VAL A 24 1.50 -44.89 9.46
N SER A 25 1.01 -45.20 10.67
CA SER A 25 0.06 -44.34 11.38
C SER A 25 0.68 -43.01 11.81
N GLU A 26 1.95 -43.01 12.20
CA GLU A 26 2.70 -41.79 12.52
C GLU A 26 3.00 -40.94 11.28
N LEU A 27 3.31 -41.57 10.14
CA LEU A 27 3.66 -40.87 8.90
C LEU A 27 2.44 -40.43 8.08
N ALA A 28 1.29 -41.09 8.21
CA ALA A 28 0.07 -40.76 7.48
C ALA A 28 -0.32 -39.26 7.56
N PRO A 29 -0.39 -38.62 8.75
CA PRO A 29 -0.71 -37.19 8.83
C PRO A 29 0.36 -36.30 8.18
N ALA A 30 1.65 -36.67 8.28
CA ALA A 30 2.74 -35.93 7.66
C ALA A 30 2.67 -35.97 6.13
N ILE A 31 2.35 -37.14 5.55
CA ILE A 31 2.16 -37.30 4.10
C ILE A 31 0.95 -36.49 3.62
N GLU A 32 -0.16 -36.52 4.36
CA GLU A 32 -1.37 -35.79 3.98
C GLU A 32 -1.18 -34.27 4.05
N SER A 33 -0.48 -33.78 5.09
CA SER A 33 -0.07 -32.38 5.21
C SER A 33 0.84 -31.95 4.05
N THR A 34 1.81 -32.81 3.68
CA THR A 34 2.72 -32.55 2.57
C THR A 34 1.96 -32.48 1.24
N ARG A 35 1.02 -33.40 0.99
CA ARG A 35 0.17 -33.38 -0.21
C ARG A 35 -0.70 -32.13 -0.28
N THR A 36 -1.30 -31.74 0.84
CA THR A 36 -2.10 -30.51 0.92
C THR A 36 -1.26 -29.28 0.60
N THR A 37 -0.05 -29.21 1.16
CA THR A 37 0.87 -28.08 0.92
C THR A 37 1.34 -28.04 -0.53
N LEU A 38 1.71 -29.19 -1.11
CA LEU A 38 2.07 -29.29 -2.52
C LEU A 38 0.90 -28.91 -3.42
N GLY A 39 -0.32 -29.35 -3.10
CA GLY A 39 -1.52 -28.94 -3.83
C GLY A 39 -1.76 -27.43 -3.80
N ARG A 40 -1.48 -26.76 -2.69
CA ARG A 40 -1.56 -25.28 -2.60
C ARG A 40 -0.49 -24.59 -3.42
N ILE A 41 0.76 -25.07 -3.38
CA ILE A 41 1.85 -24.53 -4.21
C ILE A 41 1.50 -24.69 -5.69
N GLN A 42 1.02 -25.88 -6.07
CA GLN A 42 0.61 -26.16 -7.44
C GLN A 42 -0.56 -25.28 -7.86
N ALA A 43 -1.56 -25.05 -7.00
CA ALA A 43 -2.65 -24.14 -7.30
C ALA A 43 -2.19 -22.69 -7.57
N VAL A 44 -1.12 -22.23 -6.92
CA VAL A 44 -0.51 -20.91 -7.17
C VAL A 44 0.28 -20.90 -8.48
N LEU A 45 1.03 -21.97 -8.77
CA LEU A 45 1.82 -22.09 -10.01
C LEU A 45 0.93 -22.24 -11.25
N ASP A 46 -0.18 -22.96 -11.12
CA ASP A 46 -1.17 -23.18 -12.19
C ASP A 46 -2.17 -22.01 -12.31
N ALA A 47 -2.09 -21.03 -11.41
CA ALA A 47 -2.95 -19.85 -11.48
C ALA A 47 -2.69 -19.11 -12.81
N PRO A 48 -3.75 -18.71 -13.53
CA PRO A 48 -3.58 -18.01 -14.79
C PRO A 48 -2.81 -16.70 -14.55
N VAL A 49 -1.74 -16.50 -15.31
CA VAL A 49 -1.03 -15.21 -15.31
C VAL A 49 -2.00 -14.16 -15.83
N GLN A 50 -2.20 -13.07 -15.09
CA GLN A 50 -3.00 -11.94 -15.56
C GLN A 50 -2.49 -11.53 -16.94
N THR A 51 -3.41 -11.38 -17.89
CA THR A 51 -3.06 -11.02 -19.26
C THR A 51 -2.32 -9.69 -19.21
N ALA A 52 -1.04 -9.71 -19.58
CA ALA A 52 -0.24 -8.50 -19.66
C ALA A 52 -0.75 -7.67 -20.83
N GLY A 53 -1.11 -6.42 -20.55
CA GLY A 53 -1.32 -5.44 -21.60
C GLY A 53 -0.02 -5.17 -22.36
N THR A 54 -0.12 -4.44 -23.47
CA THR A 54 1.04 -4.04 -24.29
C THR A 54 1.13 -2.54 -24.47
N GLN A 55 0.14 -1.80 -23.97
CA GLN A 55 0.12 -0.35 -24.09
C GLN A 55 1.06 0.29 -23.08
N THR A 56 1.56 1.47 -23.42
CA THR A 56 2.38 2.31 -22.53
C THR A 56 1.64 3.61 -22.27
N VAL A 57 1.90 4.24 -21.13
CA VAL A 57 1.39 5.58 -20.82
C VAL A 57 2.51 6.62 -20.89
N GLY A 58 2.16 7.87 -21.13
CA GLY A 58 3.11 8.97 -21.17
C GLY A 58 3.81 9.22 -19.83
N SER A 59 4.88 10.02 -19.87
CA SER A 59 5.67 10.40 -18.68
C SER A 59 5.20 11.70 -18.02
N ILE A 60 4.10 12.28 -18.49
CA ILE A 60 3.51 13.53 -17.98
C ILE A 60 2.40 13.15 -17.00
N ALA A 61 2.14 14.02 -16.02
CA ALA A 61 1.03 13.87 -15.08
C ALA A 61 -0.28 13.59 -15.84
N PRO A 62 -0.89 12.39 -15.71
CA PRO A 62 -2.06 12.01 -16.49
C PRO A 62 -3.35 12.45 -15.82
N GLU A 63 -4.42 12.54 -16.59
CA GLU A 63 -5.78 12.47 -16.07
C GLU A 63 -6.03 11.05 -15.52
N ILE A 64 -6.68 10.95 -14.36
CA ILE A 64 -7.07 9.68 -13.76
C ILE A 64 -8.59 9.58 -13.76
N GLU A 65 -9.14 8.64 -14.50
CA GLU A 65 -10.59 8.44 -14.63
C GLU A 65 -11.02 7.12 -14.02
N PHE A 66 -12.06 7.17 -13.19
CA PHE A 66 -12.86 6.04 -12.75
C PHE A 66 -14.16 6.06 -13.54
N ALA A 67 -14.47 4.97 -14.25
CA ALA A 67 -15.68 4.81 -15.04
C ALA A 67 -16.48 3.61 -14.55
N ASP A 68 -17.53 3.89 -13.77
CA ASP A 68 -18.50 2.94 -13.19
C ASP A 68 -17.83 1.78 -12.45
N VAL A 69 -16.83 2.12 -11.63
CA VAL A 69 -15.99 1.13 -10.95
C VAL A 69 -16.72 0.48 -9.78
N CYS A 70 -16.85 -0.84 -9.84
CA CYS A 70 -17.25 -1.68 -8.71
C CYS A 70 -16.09 -2.58 -8.28
N PHE A 71 -15.94 -2.78 -6.98
CA PHE A 71 -14.90 -3.63 -6.43
C PHE A 71 -15.33 -4.25 -5.10
N GLY A 72 -14.85 -5.46 -4.80
CA GLY A 72 -15.04 -6.13 -3.52
C GLY A 72 -13.90 -7.10 -3.21
N TYR A 73 -13.67 -7.39 -1.93
CA TYR A 73 -12.73 -8.43 -1.50
C TYR A 73 -13.50 -9.72 -1.28
N GLY A 74 -13.39 -10.66 -2.23
CA GLY A 74 -14.23 -11.85 -2.23
C GLY A 74 -15.70 -11.47 -2.42
N ASP A 75 -16.55 -11.88 -1.48
CA ASP A 75 -18.00 -11.59 -1.51
C ASP A 75 -18.39 -10.26 -0.85
N GLU A 76 -17.43 -9.51 -0.27
CA GLU A 76 -17.69 -8.25 0.41
C GLU A 76 -17.54 -7.06 -0.56
N PRO A 77 -18.63 -6.39 -0.98
CA PRO A 77 -18.55 -5.22 -1.85
C PRO A 77 -17.97 -4.02 -1.09
N VAL A 78 -17.05 -3.30 -1.74
CA VAL A 78 -16.35 -2.13 -1.17
C VAL A 78 -16.61 -0.86 -1.95
N LEU A 79 -16.58 -0.93 -3.29
CA LEU A 79 -16.91 0.19 -4.18
C LEU A 79 -18.10 -0.19 -5.05
N ASP A 80 -19.02 0.75 -5.24
CA ASP A 80 -20.29 0.53 -5.91
C ASP A 80 -20.57 1.64 -6.94
N GLY A 81 -20.19 1.41 -8.19
CA GLY A 81 -20.45 2.31 -9.31
C GLY A 81 -19.75 3.66 -9.18
N VAL A 82 -18.50 3.67 -8.72
CA VAL A 82 -17.72 4.89 -8.50
C VAL A 82 -17.24 5.48 -9.83
N SER A 83 -17.60 6.73 -10.09
CA SER A 83 -17.23 7.47 -11.29
C SER A 83 -16.72 8.88 -10.94
N PHE A 84 -15.51 9.21 -11.38
CA PHE A 84 -14.91 10.54 -11.24
C PHE A 84 -13.71 10.69 -12.19
N ALA A 85 -13.29 11.92 -12.47
CA ALA A 85 -12.11 12.22 -13.26
C ALA A 85 -11.21 13.25 -12.55
N LEU A 86 -9.95 12.91 -12.30
CA LEU A 86 -8.97 13.75 -11.63
C LEU A 86 -8.11 14.46 -12.68
N GLN A 87 -8.04 15.78 -12.58
CA GLN A 87 -7.35 16.59 -13.58
C GLN A 87 -5.83 16.38 -13.55
N PRO A 88 -5.16 16.39 -14.71
CA PRO A 88 -3.71 16.30 -14.80
C PRO A 88 -2.98 17.30 -13.89
N GLY A 89 -2.02 16.82 -13.11
CA GLY A 89 -1.12 17.67 -12.33
C GLY A 89 -1.72 18.30 -11.07
N THR A 90 -3.00 18.03 -10.76
CA THR A 90 -3.64 18.53 -9.54
C THR A 90 -3.47 17.55 -8.38
N THR A 91 -3.77 18.05 -7.17
CA THR A 91 -3.81 17.27 -5.95
C THR A 91 -5.24 17.05 -5.51
N THR A 92 -5.67 15.80 -5.47
CA THR A 92 -7.00 15.42 -4.95
C THR A 92 -6.86 14.74 -3.59
N ALA A 93 -7.59 15.23 -2.60
CA ALA A 93 -7.73 14.56 -1.31
C ALA A 93 -8.96 13.64 -1.31
N ILE A 94 -8.80 12.41 -0.83
CA ILE A 94 -9.89 11.46 -0.63
C ILE A 94 -10.11 11.31 0.87
N VAL A 95 -11.33 11.64 1.33
CA VAL A 95 -11.70 11.69 2.75
C VAL A 95 -12.98 10.90 2.99
N GLY A 96 -13.25 10.58 4.26
CA GLY A 96 -14.45 9.84 4.65
C GLY A 96 -14.18 8.86 5.80
N PRO A 97 -15.23 8.24 6.35
CA PRO A 97 -15.11 7.32 7.47
C PRO A 97 -14.20 6.12 7.17
N SER A 98 -13.67 5.48 8.20
CA SER A 98 -12.91 4.24 8.04
C SER A 98 -13.78 3.16 7.40
N GLY A 99 -13.20 2.37 6.50
CA GLY A 99 -13.93 1.33 5.76
C GLY A 99 -14.76 1.83 4.56
N SER A 100 -14.71 3.13 4.21
CA SER A 100 -15.49 3.63 3.07
C SER A 100 -14.94 3.29 1.67
N GLY A 101 -13.76 2.66 1.58
CA GLY A 101 -13.14 2.25 0.31
C GLY A 101 -11.99 3.14 -0.18
N LYS A 102 -11.55 4.14 0.60
CA LYS A 102 -10.48 5.10 0.23
C LYS A 102 -9.16 4.42 -0.21
N SER A 103 -8.61 3.54 0.62
CA SER A 103 -7.38 2.81 0.28
C SER A 103 -7.57 1.83 -0.88
N THR A 104 -8.80 1.37 -1.12
CA THR A 104 -9.13 0.55 -2.29
C THR A 104 -9.07 1.37 -3.58
N ILE A 105 -9.55 2.62 -3.56
CA ILE A 105 -9.39 3.55 -4.70
C ILE A 105 -7.90 3.73 -5.03
N LEU A 106 -7.04 3.99 -4.03
CA LEU A 106 -5.59 4.08 -4.23
C LEU A 106 -5.00 2.78 -4.79
N ALA A 107 -5.40 1.62 -4.27
CA ALA A 107 -4.90 0.32 -4.73
C ALA A 107 -5.30 0.02 -6.19
N LEU A 108 -6.48 0.45 -6.61
CA LEU A 108 -6.93 0.37 -8.01
C LEU A 108 -6.13 1.32 -8.91
N ILE A 109 -5.89 2.57 -8.49
CA ILE A 109 -5.02 3.51 -9.23
C ILE A 109 -3.59 2.97 -9.36
N ALA A 110 -3.06 2.36 -8.28
CA ALA A 110 -1.75 1.74 -8.27
C ALA A 110 -1.66 0.46 -9.11
N GLY A 111 -2.78 -0.07 -9.58
CA GLY A 111 -2.85 -1.35 -10.30
C GLY A 111 -2.48 -2.56 -9.43
N LEU A 112 -2.62 -2.44 -8.10
CA LEU A 112 -2.45 -3.56 -7.15
C LEU A 112 -3.67 -4.49 -7.19
N HIS A 113 -4.83 -3.94 -7.50
CA HIS A 113 -6.07 -4.67 -7.76
C HIS A 113 -6.66 -4.25 -9.12
N GLN A 114 -7.52 -5.10 -9.67
CA GLN A 114 -8.32 -4.78 -10.83
C GLN A 114 -9.79 -4.65 -10.40
N PRO A 115 -10.55 -3.71 -10.97
CA PRO A 115 -11.97 -3.58 -10.67
C PRO A 115 -12.73 -4.85 -11.08
N VAL A 116 -13.81 -5.17 -10.36
CA VAL A 116 -14.71 -6.29 -10.72
C VAL A 116 -15.54 -5.93 -11.96
N SER A 117 -15.95 -4.67 -12.05
CA SER A 117 -16.57 -4.07 -13.23
C SER A 117 -16.22 -2.58 -13.31
N GLY A 118 -16.39 -1.99 -14.49
CA GLY A 118 -15.92 -0.63 -14.76
C GLY A 118 -14.45 -0.60 -15.12
N ARG A 119 -13.88 0.60 -15.24
CA ARG A 119 -12.51 0.82 -15.70
C ARG A 119 -11.81 1.94 -14.95
N VAL A 120 -10.50 1.79 -14.79
CA VAL A 120 -9.62 2.86 -14.31
C VAL A 120 -8.68 3.23 -15.45
N LEU A 121 -8.66 4.50 -15.85
CA LEU A 121 -7.96 4.96 -17.04
C LEU A 121 -6.93 6.04 -16.68
N PHE A 122 -5.77 5.99 -17.33
CA PHE A 122 -4.80 7.08 -17.37
C PHE A 122 -4.78 7.69 -18.77
N ASP A 123 -5.14 8.97 -18.90
CA ASP A 123 -5.28 9.65 -20.20
C ASP A 123 -6.13 8.86 -21.22
N GLY A 124 -7.22 8.23 -20.74
CA GLY A 124 -8.11 7.40 -21.55
C GLY A 124 -7.59 5.98 -21.85
N VAL A 125 -6.41 5.59 -21.38
CA VAL A 125 -5.87 4.23 -21.50
C VAL A 125 -6.19 3.43 -20.25
N ASP A 126 -6.88 2.30 -20.41
CA ASP A 126 -7.24 1.40 -19.32
C ASP A 126 -5.97 0.79 -18.68
N LEU A 127 -5.86 0.87 -17.35
CA LEU A 127 -4.76 0.27 -16.58
C LEU A 127 -4.62 -1.24 -16.79
N ALA A 128 -5.70 -1.95 -17.10
CA ALA A 128 -5.67 -3.37 -17.42
C ALA A 128 -5.00 -3.65 -18.78
N ALA A 129 -5.00 -2.66 -19.69
CA ALA A 129 -4.41 -2.77 -21.03
C ALA A 129 -2.94 -2.31 -21.09
N LEU A 130 -2.40 -1.75 -20.01
CA LEU A 130 -1.01 -1.36 -19.89
C LEU A 130 -0.08 -2.57 -19.70
N ASP A 131 1.11 -2.45 -20.27
CA ASP A 131 2.24 -3.31 -19.94
C ASP A 131 2.53 -3.26 -18.41
N PRO A 132 2.81 -4.41 -17.76
CA PRO A 132 3.04 -4.44 -16.32
C PRO A 132 4.21 -3.59 -15.81
N ASP A 133 5.30 -3.46 -16.57
CA ASP A 133 6.43 -2.60 -16.22
C ASP A 133 6.03 -1.13 -16.39
N ALA A 134 5.34 -0.79 -17.49
CA ALA A 134 4.83 0.57 -17.71
C ALA A 134 3.84 1.00 -16.61
N ARG A 135 2.90 0.13 -16.23
CA ARG A 135 1.95 0.37 -15.13
C ARG A 135 2.68 0.59 -13.80
N ARG A 136 3.67 -0.24 -13.49
CA ARG A 136 4.50 -0.08 -12.28
C ARG A 136 5.31 1.21 -12.31
N ALA A 137 5.83 1.62 -13.46
CA ALA A 137 6.59 2.86 -13.58
C ALA A 137 5.71 4.12 -13.46
N ALA A 138 4.44 4.04 -13.90
CA ALA A 138 3.50 5.16 -13.92
C ALA A 138 3.12 5.69 -12.52
N VAL A 139 3.19 4.85 -11.48
CA VAL A 139 2.68 5.19 -10.15
C VAL A 139 3.75 5.05 -9.07
N SER A 140 3.89 6.07 -8.22
CA SER A 140 4.63 6.02 -6.96
C SER A 140 3.65 6.03 -5.79
N VAL A 141 3.92 5.24 -4.75
CA VAL A 141 3.00 5.05 -3.62
C VAL A 141 3.74 5.20 -2.31
N VAL A 142 3.17 5.98 -1.40
CA VAL A 142 3.53 6.02 0.01
C VAL A 142 2.44 5.32 0.80
N PHE A 143 2.72 4.11 1.27
CA PHE A 143 1.78 3.34 2.09
C PHE A 143 1.74 3.85 3.54
N GLN A 144 0.62 3.58 4.22
CA GLN A 144 0.42 3.84 5.64
C GLN A 144 1.45 3.09 6.51
N HIS A 145 1.78 1.86 6.12
CA HIS A 145 2.77 1.00 6.78
C HIS A 145 3.95 0.76 5.85
N PRO A 146 4.99 1.61 5.90
CA PRO A 146 6.14 1.47 5.02
C PRO A 146 6.98 0.26 5.42
N TYR A 147 7.34 -0.55 4.43
CA TYR A 147 8.31 -1.63 4.61
C TYR A 147 9.70 -1.18 4.15
N LEU A 148 10.68 -1.31 5.04
CA LEU A 148 12.09 -1.13 4.72
C LEU A 148 12.79 -2.49 4.65
N PHE A 149 13.63 -2.66 3.64
CA PHE A 149 14.47 -3.84 3.49
C PHE A 149 15.65 -3.78 4.44
N ASP A 150 16.14 -4.94 4.84
CA ASP A 150 17.43 -5.02 5.54
C ASP A 150 18.55 -4.52 4.61
N GLY A 151 19.36 -3.59 5.10
CA GLY A 151 20.34 -2.86 4.30
C GLY A 151 20.51 -1.41 4.75
N ALA A 152 21.29 -0.64 3.99
CA ALA A 152 21.53 0.76 4.31
C ALA A 152 20.28 1.61 4.09
N LEU A 153 20.21 2.73 4.81
CA LEU A 153 19.14 3.71 4.66
C LEU A 153 19.08 4.24 3.21
N ARG A 154 20.22 4.57 2.60
CA ARG A 154 20.30 5.05 1.21
C ARG A 154 19.76 4.02 0.21
N ASP A 155 20.04 2.73 0.43
CA ASP A 155 19.63 1.65 -0.47
C ASP A 155 18.11 1.52 -0.45
N ASN A 156 17.51 1.71 0.73
CA ASN A 156 16.06 1.78 0.89
C ASN A 156 15.43 2.98 0.16
N VAL A 157 16.13 4.09 -0.03
CA VAL A 157 15.65 5.22 -0.84
C VAL A 157 15.81 4.91 -2.33
N LEU A 158 16.96 4.35 -2.73
CA LEU A 158 17.29 3.94 -4.10
C LEU A 158 16.36 2.88 -4.69
N VAL A 159 15.59 2.15 -3.87
CA VAL A 159 14.50 1.29 -4.37
C VAL A 159 13.55 2.04 -5.32
N GLY A 160 13.36 3.36 -5.11
CA GLY A 160 12.50 4.18 -5.96
C GLY A 160 13.05 4.39 -7.37
N ASP A 161 14.36 4.57 -7.49
CA ASP A 161 15.10 4.67 -8.75
C ASP A 161 16.57 4.27 -8.50
N PRO A 162 16.96 3.02 -8.81
CA PRO A 162 18.32 2.53 -8.58
C PRO A 162 19.39 3.23 -9.42
N THR A 163 18.96 3.97 -10.45
CA THR A 163 19.84 4.65 -11.40
C THR A 163 19.90 6.16 -11.18
N ALA A 164 19.20 6.67 -10.15
CA ALA A 164 19.18 8.07 -9.83
C ALA A 164 20.58 8.61 -9.52
N ASP A 165 20.85 9.84 -9.96
CA ASP A 165 22.08 10.52 -9.60
C ASP A 165 22.11 10.86 -8.09
N PRO A 166 23.32 11.02 -7.50
CA PRO A 166 23.46 11.31 -6.08
C PRO A 166 22.75 12.59 -5.62
N ASP A 167 22.63 13.59 -6.49
CA ASP A 167 22.01 14.88 -6.16
C ASP A 167 20.49 14.72 -6.02
N ALA A 168 19.85 13.95 -6.91
CA ALA A 168 18.44 13.59 -6.85
C ALA A 168 18.12 12.77 -5.59
N VAL A 169 19.02 11.85 -5.20
CA VAL A 169 18.89 11.10 -3.94
C VAL A 169 18.96 12.05 -2.74
N ALA A 170 19.95 12.96 -2.72
CA ALA A 170 20.10 13.93 -1.65
C ALA A 170 18.89 14.90 -1.57
N ASP A 171 18.37 15.33 -2.72
CA ASP A 171 17.18 16.19 -2.82
C ASP A 171 15.92 15.48 -2.30
N ALA A 172 15.70 14.23 -2.68
CA ALA A 172 14.58 13.42 -2.19
C ALA A 172 14.68 13.20 -0.67
N MET A 173 15.88 12.90 -0.16
CA MET A 173 16.14 12.75 1.27
C MET A 173 15.92 14.05 2.03
N ARG A 174 16.34 15.19 1.48
CA ARG A 174 16.14 16.52 2.09
C ARG A 174 14.67 16.91 2.13
N LEU A 175 13.94 16.73 1.02
CA LEU A 175 12.49 17.00 0.95
C LEU A 175 11.73 16.18 1.98
N ALA A 176 12.08 14.89 2.13
CA ALA A 176 11.47 14.01 3.11
C ALA A 176 12.03 14.16 4.54
N ARG A 177 12.93 15.12 4.80
CA ARG A 177 13.61 15.33 6.10
C ARG A 177 14.36 14.12 6.64
N VAL A 178 14.89 13.28 5.76
CA VAL A 178 15.74 12.14 6.08
C VAL A 178 17.17 12.58 6.39
N ASP A 179 17.60 13.73 5.88
CA ASP A 179 18.87 14.39 6.20
C ASP A 179 19.06 14.66 7.70
N GLN A 180 17.98 15.02 8.42
CA GLN A 180 17.99 15.16 9.88
C GLN A 180 18.24 13.83 10.60
N LEU A 181 17.74 12.73 10.02
CA LEU A 181 17.96 11.38 10.53
C LEU A 181 19.41 10.95 10.25
N THR A 182 19.93 11.14 9.04
CA THR A 182 21.30 10.74 8.72
C THR A 182 22.33 11.57 9.48
N GLY A 183 22.08 12.87 9.70
CA GLY A 183 23.00 13.75 10.45
C GLY A 183 23.24 13.36 11.92
N ARG A 184 22.36 12.54 12.53
CA ARG A 184 22.53 12.02 13.90
C ARG A 184 23.03 10.57 13.95
N LEU A 185 23.15 9.90 12.80
CA LEU A 185 23.64 8.53 12.72
C LEU A 185 25.15 8.52 12.44
N PRO A 186 25.93 7.64 13.09
CA PRO A 186 27.38 7.62 12.96
C PRO A 186 27.85 7.34 11.53
N ASP A 187 27.13 6.49 10.79
CA ASP A 187 27.43 6.13 9.41
C ASP A 187 26.54 6.85 8.40
N GLY A 188 25.83 7.91 8.84
CA GLY A 188 24.96 8.69 7.97
C GLY A 188 23.92 7.84 7.25
N ASP A 189 23.85 7.98 5.93
CA ASP A 189 22.94 7.26 5.04
C ASP A 189 23.38 5.81 4.74
N ALA A 190 24.62 5.44 5.08
CA ALA A 190 25.12 4.07 5.01
C ALA A 190 24.69 3.20 6.21
N THR A 191 24.04 3.80 7.22
CA THR A 191 23.58 3.10 8.42
C THR A 191 22.57 2.00 8.06
N GLY A 192 22.81 0.79 8.57
CA GLY A 192 21.87 -0.34 8.43
C GLY A 192 20.60 -0.15 9.26
N VAL A 193 19.43 -0.34 8.65
CA VAL A 193 18.13 -0.12 9.32
C VAL A 193 17.50 -1.39 9.91
N GLY A 194 18.04 -2.57 9.56
CA GLY A 194 17.50 -3.88 9.93
C GLY A 194 16.22 -4.25 9.16
N GLU A 195 15.82 -5.51 9.22
CA GLU A 195 14.59 -6.00 8.59
C GLU A 195 13.36 -5.20 9.06
N GLY A 196 12.56 -4.71 8.12
CA GLY A 196 11.39 -3.88 8.42
C GLY A 196 11.73 -2.50 8.99
N GLY A 197 12.99 -2.09 9.06
CA GLY A 197 13.42 -0.84 9.67
C GLY A 197 13.30 -0.84 11.20
N ALA A 198 13.57 -1.99 11.83
CA ALA A 198 13.46 -2.17 13.28
C ALA A 198 14.32 -1.19 14.11
N ALA A 199 15.41 -0.68 13.54
CA ALA A 199 16.28 0.31 14.19
C ALA A 199 15.69 1.74 14.19
N LEU A 200 14.56 1.97 13.52
CA LEU A 200 14.01 3.30 13.28
C LEU A 200 12.69 3.58 14.04
N SER A 201 12.52 4.86 14.32
CA SER A 201 11.26 5.60 14.32
C SER A 201 10.10 5.06 13.48
N GLY A 202 8.86 5.05 13.96
CA GLY A 202 7.69 4.95 13.06
C GLY A 202 7.69 6.09 12.03
N GLY A 203 7.86 7.33 12.50
CA GLY A 203 7.98 8.50 11.63
C GLY A 203 9.27 8.52 10.78
N GLU A 204 10.35 7.91 11.25
CA GLU A 204 11.59 7.79 10.47
C GLU A 204 11.45 6.82 9.30
N ARG A 205 10.84 5.63 9.53
CA ARG A 205 10.50 4.70 8.45
C ARG A 205 9.63 5.36 7.40
N GLN A 206 8.68 6.17 7.85
CA GLN A 206 7.79 6.92 6.98
C GLN A 206 8.52 7.94 6.11
N ARG A 207 9.42 8.73 6.70
CA ARG A 207 10.26 9.68 5.95
C ARG A 207 11.13 8.99 4.90
N VAL A 208 11.73 7.83 5.22
CA VAL A 208 12.49 7.03 4.23
C VAL A 208 11.59 6.54 3.09
N SER A 209 10.37 6.09 3.40
CA SER A 209 9.38 5.69 2.37
C SER A 209 8.96 6.85 1.48
N ILE A 210 8.81 8.04 2.04
CA ILE A 210 8.48 9.26 1.29
C ILE A 210 9.64 9.65 0.38
N ALA A 211 10.89 9.63 0.87
CA ALA A 211 12.07 9.86 0.04
C ALA A 211 12.12 8.88 -1.14
N ARG A 212 11.88 7.59 -0.89
CA ARG A 212 11.79 6.55 -1.93
C ARG A 212 10.72 6.88 -2.99
N ALA A 213 9.55 7.30 -2.54
CA ALA A 213 8.45 7.64 -3.44
C ALA A 213 8.71 8.91 -4.26
N LEU A 214 9.36 9.92 -3.65
CA LEU A 214 9.76 11.16 -4.32
C LEU A 214 10.86 10.93 -5.35
N LEU A 215 11.85 10.07 -5.03
CA LEU A 215 12.94 9.74 -5.94
C LEU A 215 12.40 9.14 -7.26
N LYS A 216 11.44 8.22 -7.15
CA LYS A 216 10.83 7.54 -8.31
C LYS A 216 10.24 8.54 -9.32
N PRO A 217 10.61 8.47 -10.61
CA PRO A 217 10.10 9.36 -11.68
C PRO A 217 8.72 8.97 -12.21
N ALA A 218 7.77 8.70 -11.30
CA ALA A 218 6.39 8.39 -11.65
C ALA A 218 5.54 9.66 -11.83
N PRO A 219 4.74 9.78 -12.89
CA PRO A 219 3.84 10.91 -13.09
C PRO A 219 2.60 10.90 -12.18
N VAL A 220 2.32 9.79 -11.48
CA VAL A 220 1.27 9.70 -10.45
C VAL A 220 1.90 9.45 -9.08
N LEU A 221 1.46 10.19 -8.06
CA LEU A 221 1.89 9.99 -6.67
C LEU A 221 0.67 9.75 -5.77
N LEU A 222 0.67 8.62 -5.09
CA LEU A 222 -0.38 8.17 -4.20
C LEU A 222 0.12 8.18 -2.76
N VAL A 223 -0.67 8.71 -1.83
CA VAL A 223 -0.31 8.80 -0.42
C VAL A 223 -1.46 8.26 0.43
N ASP A 224 -1.22 7.15 1.13
CA ASP A 224 -2.21 6.50 1.99
C ASP A 224 -1.89 6.75 3.46
N GLU A 225 -2.54 7.73 4.08
CA GLU A 225 -2.39 8.05 5.51
C GLU A 225 -0.94 8.19 6.02
N ALA A 226 -0.04 8.55 5.10
CA ALA A 226 1.41 8.50 5.31
C ALA A 226 1.92 9.45 6.39
N THR A 227 1.10 10.33 6.95
CA THR A 227 1.52 11.29 7.97
C THR A 227 1.01 10.95 9.36
N SER A 228 0.18 9.92 9.50
CA SER A 228 -0.45 9.53 10.77
C SER A 228 0.58 9.18 11.86
N ALA A 229 1.70 8.57 11.46
CA ALA A 229 2.81 8.18 12.33
C ALA A 229 3.83 9.31 12.59
N LEU A 230 3.66 10.49 11.98
CA LEU A 230 4.51 11.66 12.18
C LEU A 230 3.97 12.52 13.33
N ASP A 231 4.90 13.13 14.08
CA ASP A 231 4.55 14.26 14.94
C ASP A 231 4.05 15.46 14.11
N THR A 232 3.31 16.37 14.76
CA THR A 232 2.62 17.47 14.07
C THR A 232 3.56 18.39 13.27
N GLU A 233 4.78 18.63 13.77
CA GLU A 233 5.75 19.50 13.10
C GLU A 233 6.33 18.83 11.85
N ASN A 234 6.67 17.54 11.94
CA ASN A 234 7.18 16.78 10.82
C ASN A 234 6.09 16.46 9.80
N GLU A 235 4.83 16.26 10.21
CA GLU A 235 3.70 16.07 9.30
C GLU A 235 3.53 17.27 8.37
N ALA A 236 3.39 18.48 8.91
CA ALA A 236 3.14 19.67 8.10
C ALA A 236 4.25 19.87 7.06
N ALA A 237 5.50 19.72 7.49
CA ALA A 237 6.63 19.90 6.58
C ALA A 237 6.77 18.81 5.51
N VAL A 238 6.38 17.58 5.83
CA VAL A 238 6.36 16.48 4.86
C VAL A 238 5.23 16.67 3.84
N VAL A 239 4.06 17.13 4.28
CA VAL A 239 2.96 17.52 3.37
C VAL A 239 3.41 18.66 2.48
N ASP A 240 4.01 19.70 3.05
CA ASP A 240 4.55 20.83 2.30
C ASP A 240 5.56 20.33 1.26
N ALA A 241 6.45 19.41 1.61
CA ALA A 241 7.41 18.81 0.68
C ALA A 241 6.76 17.99 -0.44
N LEU A 242 5.70 17.23 -0.15
CA LEU A 242 4.92 16.50 -1.16
C LEU A 242 4.22 17.45 -2.15
N THR A 243 3.79 18.61 -1.66
CA THR A 243 3.18 19.67 -2.48
C THR A 243 4.21 20.54 -3.21
N ALA A 244 5.41 20.68 -2.65
CA ALA A 244 6.51 21.46 -3.21
C ALA A 244 7.42 20.65 -4.13
N ASP A 245 7.15 19.35 -4.34
CA ASP A 245 7.86 18.52 -5.31
C ASP A 245 7.77 19.19 -6.70
N PRO A 246 8.91 19.63 -7.28
CA PRO A 246 8.92 20.36 -8.55
C PRO A 246 8.53 19.47 -9.73
N ARG A 247 8.50 18.14 -9.56
CA ARG A 247 8.06 17.24 -10.61
C ARG A 247 6.54 17.36 -10.80
N PRO A 248 6.06 17.58 -12.03
CA PRO A 248 4.63 17.58 -12.31
C PRO A 248 4.08 16.17 -12.10
N ARG A 249 3.14 16.03 -11.16
CA ARG A 249 2.47 14.76 -10.85
C ARG A 249 1.00 14.98 -10.57
N THR A 250 0.17 14.04 -11.00
CA THR A 250 -1.20 13.93 -10.49
C THR A 250 -1.12 13.25 -9.14
N ARG A 251 -1.60 13.93 -8.08
CA ARG A 251 -1.43 13.50 -6.69
C ARG A 251 -2.77 13.09 -6.11
N VAL A 252 -2.82 11.93 -5.45
CA VAL A 252 -4.01 11.47 -4.72
C VAL A 252 -3.62 11.14 -3.29
N ILE A 253 -4.24 11.84 -2.35
CA ILE A 253 -3.90 11.74 -0.91
C ILE A 253 -5.14 11.25 -0.16
N VAL A 254 -5.05 10.06 0.43
CA VAL A 254 -6.01 9.65 1.46
C VAL A 254 -5.53 10.20 2.79
N ALA A 255 -6.34 11.07 3.38
CA ALA A 255 -5.98 11.80 4.58
C ALA A 255 -7.07 11.73 5.64
N HIS A 256 -6.63 11.61 6.89
CA HIS A 256 -7.48 11.71 8.08
C HIS A 256 -7.26 13.02 8.85
N ARG A 257 -6.22 13.80 8.51
CA ARG A 257 -5.86 15.05 9.18
C ARG A 257 -5.97 16.23 8.23
N LEU A 258 -6.43 17.37 8.77
CA LEU A 258 -6.64 18.61 7.99
C LEU A 258 -5.35 19.16 7.36
N ALA A 259 -4.22 19.02 8.05
CA ALA A 259 -2.92 19.46 7.57
C ALA A 259 -2.58 18.84 6.19
N SER A 260 -2.98 17.59 5.98
CA SER A 260 -2.75 16.84 4.74
C SER A 260 -3.75 17.18 3.62
N ILE A 261 -4.89 17.79 3.94
CA ILE A 261 -5.98 18.10 2.99
C ILE A 261 -5.92 19.55 2.52
N ARG A 262 -5.37 20.46 3.34
CA ARG A 262 -5.45 21.92 3.13
C ARG A 262 -4.89 22.44 1.79
N HIS A 263 -4.03 21.66 1.13
CA HIS A 263 -3.38 22.00 -0.13
C HIS A 263 -4.00 21.26 -1.33
N ALA A 264 -5.08 20.51 -1.12
CA ALA A 264 -5.76 19.82 -2.20
C ALA A 264 -6.58 20.80 -3.05
N ASP A 265 -6.47 20.69 -4.36
CA ASP A 265 -7.27 21.44 -5.33
C ASP A 265 -8.73 20.97 -5.33
N ARG A 266 -8.93 19.69 -4.98
CA ARG A 266 -10.23 19.00 -4.99
C ARG A 266 -10.32 17.99 -3.86
N VAL A 267 -11.52 17.78 -3.34
CA VAL A 267 -11.82 16.78 -2.33
C VAL A 267 -12.92 15.84 -2.83
N LEU A 268 -12.69 14.53 -2.66
CA LEU A 268 -13.71 13.50 -2.83
C LEU A 268 -14.07 12.92 -1.46
N PHE A 269 -15.32 13.09 -1.05
CA PHE A 269 -15.84 12.46 0.17
C PHE A 269 -16.47 11.11 -0.18
N VAL A 270 -15.90 10.04 0.39
CA VAL A 270 -16.33 8.66 0.15
C VAL A 270 -17.07 8.13 1.35
N GLU A 271 -18.32 7.68 1.16
CA GLU A 271 -19.15 7.06 2.19
C GLU A 271 -19.90 5.87 1.59
N GLY A 272 -19.89 4.72 2.28
CA GLY A 272 -20.59 3.52 1.83
C GLY A 272 -20.18 3.02 0.43
N GLY A 273 -18.90 3.19 0.06
CA GLY A 273 -18.40 2.74 -1.24
C GLY A 273 -18.75 3.63 -2.42
N ARG A 274 -19.27 4.84 -2.18
CA ARG A 274 -19.66 5.82 -3.22
C ARG A 274 -19.09 7.20 -2.93
N ILE A 275 -18.93 8.01 -3.97
CA ILE A 275 -18.61 9.45 -3.82
C ILE A 275 -19.91 10.18 -3.46
N VAL A 276 -19.97 10.75 -2.25
CA VAL A 276 -21.16 11.49 -1.78
C VAL A 276 -20.99 13.00 -1.90
N GLU A 277 -19.76 13.49 -1.88
CA GLU A 277 -19.43 14.90 -2.13
C GLU A 277 -18.15 15.01 -2.96
N ASP A 278 -18.12 16.03 -3.81
CA ASP A 278 -17.06 16.27 -4.77
C ASP A 278 -16.99 17.78 -5.06
N GLY A 279 -15.85 18.40 -4.77
CA GLY A 279 -15.67 19.84 -5.02
C GLY A 279 -14.39 20.39 -4.43
N ALA A 280 -14.20 21.71 -4.57
CA ALA A 280 -13.11 22.41 -3.88
C ALA A 280 -13.41 22.54 -2.38
N ILE A 281 -12.37 22.71 -1.57
CA ILE A 281 -12.48 22.80 -0.10
C ILE A 281 -13.48 23.89 0.31
N ASP A 282 -13.33 25.11 -0.21
CA ASP A 282 -14.18 26.25 0.16
C ASP A 282 -15.64 26.07 -0.26
N GLU A 283 -15.88 25.38 -1.38
CA GLU A 283 -17.22 25.07 -1.89
C GLU A 283 -17.92 24.06 -0.98
N LEU A 284 -17.23 22.97 -0.62
CA LEU A 284 -17.77 21.94 0.25
C LEU A 284 -17.99 22.44 1.69
N LEU A 285 -17.11 23.31 2.19
CA LEU A 285 -17.30 23.96 3.49
C LEU A 285 -18.54 24.89 3.47
N SER A 286 -18.74 25.62 2.38
CA SER A 286 -19.90 26.51 2.23
C SER A 286 -21.22 25.75 2.04
N ALA A 287 -21.17 24.55 1.47
CA ALA A 287 -22.33 23.69 1.29
C ALA A 287 -22.87 23.10 2.61
N GLY A 288 -22.06 23.03 3.67
CA GLY A 288 -22.48 22.54 4.98
C GLY A 288 -22.83 21.04 5.02
N GLY A 289 -22.18 20.25 4.17
CA GLY A 289 -22.38 18.80 4.06
C GLY A 289 -21.58 17.95 5.05
N ARG A 290 -21.41 16.66 4.72
CA ARG A 290 -20.55 15.69 5.42
C ARG A 290 -19.10 16.15 5.48
N PHE A 291 -18.60 16.83 4.45
CA PHE A 291 -17.23 17.37 4.49
C PHE A 291 -17.07 18.46 5.55
N GLU A 292 -18.03 19.39 5.69
CA GLU A 292 -18.00 20.41 6.75
C GLU A 292 -18.03 19.76 8.13
N GLU A 293 -18.89 18.76 8.33
CA GLU A 293 -18.98 18.06 9.60
C GLU A 293 -17.65 17.38 9.95
N PHE A 294 -17.08 16.63 9.00
CA PHE A 294 -15.75 16.02 9.15
C PHE A 294 -14.69 17.06 9.47
N TRP A 295 -14.70 18.18 8.76
CA TRP A 295 -13.74 19.28 8.95
C TRP A 295 -13.83 19.87 10.36
N ARG A 296 -15.05 20.12 10.84
CA ARG A 296 -15.30 20.64 12.20
C ARG A 296 -14.86 19.65 13.28
N GLN A 297 -15.19 18.37 13.12
CA GLN A 297 -14.78 17.32 14.06
C GLN A 297 -13.26 17.22 14.15
N GLN A 298 -12.56 17.25 13.02
CA GLN A 298 -11.10 17.21 12.99
C GLN A 298 -10.46 18.46 13.62
N ARG A 299 -11.01 19.66 13.37
CA ARG A 299 -10.55 20.88 14.07
C ARG A 299 -10.71 20.77 15.59
N ALA A 300 -11.89 20.34 16.04
CA ALA A 300 -12.18 20.18 17.46
C ALA A 300 -11.24 19.16 18.13
N ALA A 301 -10.94 18.05 17.45
CA ALA A 301 -9.99 17.05 17.93
C ALA A 301 -8.55 17.59 18.00
N SER A 302 -8.16 18.45 17.05
CA SER A 302 -6.82 19.08 17.02
C SER A 302 -6.62 20.08 18.16
N ASP A 303 -7.68 20.82 18.51
CA ASP A 303 -7.67 21.85 19.55
C ASP A 303 -7.96 21.29 20.96
N TRP A 304 -8.30 20.01 21.06
CA TRP A 304 -8.69 19.39 22.33
C TRP A 304 -7.50 19.30 23.29
N ARG A 305 -7.71 19.77 24.53
CA ARG A 305 -6.77 19.65 25.64
C ARG A 305 -7.47 19.00 26.83
N ILE A 306 -6.82 18.06 27.49
CA ILE A 306 -7.30 17.53 28.79
C ILE A 306 -7.32 18.70 29.76
N GLY A 307 -8.51 19.05 30.26
CA GLY A 307 -8.63 20.00 31.35
C GLY A 307 -7.88 19.46 32.56
N ALA A 308 -6.86 20.19 33.03
CA ALA A 308 -6.26 19.93 34.32
C ALA A 308 -7.29 20.28 35.39
N GLY A 309 -8.03 19.26 35.85
CA GLY A 309 -8.86 19.29 37.04
C GLY A 309 -8.08 18.78 38.24
#